data_AF-A0A5M9K1M1-F1
#
_entry.id   AF-A0A5M9K1M1-F1
#
_cell.length_a   1.000
_cell.length_b   1.000
_cell.length_c   1.000
_cell.angle_alpha   90.00
_cell.angle_beta   90.00
_cell.angle_gamma   90.00
#
_symmetry.space_group_name_H-M   'P 1'
#
loop_
_entity.id
_entity.type
_entity.pdbx_description
1 polymer ?
#
loop_
_entity_poly.entity_id
_entity_poly.type
_entity_poly.pdbx_seq_one_letter_code
_entity_poly.pdbx_strand_id
1 'polypeptide(L)'
;MGYQRSDANNATEEEALQGKAWCEQNPLASPVQFPQAALEALDAGNIGVIKPRSYNGDLSRLRLGVWAGKTKSNSKDSCIISTLPLYSVYAHSPLQTEIGKTIYYEVKISNRTRGEVTLALGFVAQPYPTFRLPGWHRGSLGVHGDDGHKYINDLWGGKDFVGKFRGSQTIGIGMTFTPRNSNKPPAYDAGPAQTTAQTPINVDIFFTIDGKKNGGWNLHEEGDSVEDLPVTGLEGMHDLYAAVGTFDNVEFEIIFNESEWMYRP
;
A
#
# COMPACT_ATOMS: atom_id res chain seq x y z
N MET A 1 19.26 -7.21 0.22
CA MET A 1 19.90 -5.88 0.19
C MET A 1 18.92 -4.92 -0.42
N GLY A 2 18.72 -3.76 0.21
CA GLY A 2 17.97 -2.67 -0.39
C GLY A 2 18.85 -1.92 -1.39
N TYR A 3 18.24 -1.19 -2.31
CA TYR A 3 18.96 -0.29 -3.18
C TYR A 3 19.06 1.09 -2.54
N GLN A 4 20.22 1.75 -2.64
CA GLN A 4 20.34 3.18 -2.27
C GLN A 4 19.56 4.09 -3.23
N ARG A 5 19.37 3.62 -4.47
CA ARG A 5 18.64 4.30 -5.54
C ARG A 5 18.08 3.25 -6.49
N SER A 6 16.84 3.41 -6.95
CA SER A 6 16.26 2.55 -7.98
C SER A 6 16.93 2.79 -9.33
N ASP A 7 16.98 1.78 -10.18
CA ASP A 7 17.44 1.90 -11.57
C ASP A 7 16.43 2.67 -12.46
N ALA A 8 15.26 3.03 -11.92
CA ALA A 8 14.17 3.74 -12.59
C ALA A 8 14.00 5.19 -12.08
N ASN A 9 12.76 5.69 -12.00
CA ASN A 9 12.50 7.08 -11.71
C ASN A 9 12.59 7.33 -10.20
N ASN A 10 13.55 8.13 -9.78
CA ASN A 10 13.78 8.40 -8.37
C ASN A 10 13.32 9.81 -8.03
N ALA A 11 12.68 9.95 -6.88
CA ALA A 11 12.50 11.26 -6.27
C ALA A 11 13.86 11.95 -6.07
N THR A 12 13.86 13.28 -6.13
CA THR A 12 15.03 14.05 -5.75
C THR A 12 15.30 13.93 -4.25
N GLU A 13 16.56 14.08 -3.83
CA GLU A 13 16.93 14.11 -2.41
C GLU A 13 16.17 15.22 -1.66
N GLU A 14 15.95 16.37 -2.31
CA GLU A 14 15.16 17.48 -1.77
C GLU A 14 13.71 17.06 -1.47
N GLU A 15 13.03 16.37 -2.40
CA GLU A 15 11.65 15.88 -2.19
C GLU A 15 11.59 14.80 -1.09
N ALA A 16 12.62 13.95 -0.98
CA ALA A 16 12.73 12.98 0.10
C ALA A 16 12.88 13.67 1.47
N LEU A 17 13.76 14.66 1.58
CA LEU A 17 13.97 15.46 2.79
C LEU A 17 12.73 16.28 3.16
N GLN A 18 12.04 16.86 2.17
CA GLN A 18 10.78 17.57 2.39
C GLN A 18 9.70 16.62 2.93
N GLY A 19 9.59 15.41 2.38
CA GLY A 19 8.69 14.39 2.89
C GLY A 19 9.02 13.99 4.34
N LYS A 20 10.31 13.87 4.67
CA LYS A 20 10.77 13.55 6.04
C LYS A 20 10.42 14.66 7.01
N ALA A 21 10.71 15.91 6.67
CA ALA A 21 10.38 17.08 7.50
C ALA A 21 8.86 17.22 7.70
N TRP A 22 8.07 17.01 6.64
CA TRP A 22 6.62 16.99 6.74
C TRP A 22 6.16 15.90 7.70
N CYS A 23 6.75 14.70 7.58
CA CYS A 23 6.45 13.58 8.44
C CYS A 23 6.72 13.93 9.91
N GLU A 24 7.87 14.48 10.25
CA GLU A 24 8.22 14.88 11.63
C GLU A 24 7.22 15.87 12.24
N GLN A 25 6.66 16.77 11.41
CA GLN A 25 5.66 17.76 11.84
C GLN A 25 4.24 17.19 11.96
N ASN A 26 3.95 16.03 11.36
CA ASN A 26 2.62 15.45 11.26
C ASN A 26 2.62 13.99 11.74
N PRO A 27 2.86 13.69 13.03
CA PRO A 27 2.98 12.31 13.52
C PRO A 27 1.74 11.45 13.19
N LEU A 28 1.93 10.13 13.08
CA LEU A 28 0.84 9.18 12.82
C LEU A 28 -0.30 9.37 13.83
N ALA A 29 -1.52 9.44 13.32
CA ALA A 29 -2.71 9.57 14.13
C ALA A 29 -3.00 8.25 14.84
N SER A 30 -3.50 8.33 16.07
CA SER A 30 -4.08 7.17 16.74
C SER A 30 -5.29 6.65 15.97
N PRO A 31 -5.61 5.35 16.07
CA PRO A 31 -6.81 4.80 15.45
C PRO A 31 -8.07 5.53 15.89
N VAL A 32 -9.06 5.60 15.01
CA VAL A 32 -10.33 6.26 15.30
C VAL A 32 -11.50 5.30 15.17
N GLN A 33 -12.54 5.53 15.95
CA GLN A 33 -13.79 4.79 15.83
C GLN A 33 -14.63 5.38 14.71
N PHE A 34 -14.97 4.56 13.71
CA PHE A 34 -15.80 4.97 12.59
C PHE A 34 -17.29 4.79 12.89
N PRO A 35 -18.17 5.68 12.39
CA PRO A 35 -19.61 5.48 12.46
C PRO A 35 -20.04 4.21 11.73
N GLN A 36 -21.12 3.57 12.18
CA GLN A 36 -21.64 2.33 11.57
C GLN A 36 -21.88 2.46 10.06
N ALA A 37 -22.45 3.58 9.61
CA ALA A 37 -22.69 3.83 8.17
C ALA A 37 -21.39 3.86 7.33
N ALA A 38 -20.25 4.23 7.94
CA ALA A 38 -18.96 4.19 7.26
C ALA A 38 -18.43 2.75 7.14
N LEU A 39 -18.64 1.92 8.16
CA LEU A 39 -18.30 0.50 8.13
C LEU A 39 -19.17 -0.26 7.11
N GLU A 40 -20.47 0.04 7.07
CA GLU A 40 -21.38 -0.51 6.05
C GLU A 40 -20.98 -0.10 4.63
N ALA A 41 -20.54 1.14 4.43
CA ALA A 41 -20.02 1.59 3.15
C ALA A 41 -18.71 0.89 2.77
N LEU A 42 -17.84 0.61 3.75
CA LEU A 42 -16.62 -0.16 3.56
C LEU A 42 -16.94 -1.60 3.13
N ASP A 43 -17.83 -2.28 3.85
CA ASP A 43 -18.26 -3.67 3.55
C ASP A 43 -18.96 -3.78 2.19
N ALA A 44 -19.68 -2.72 1.77
CA ALA A 44 -20.31 -2.65 0.45
C ALA A 44 -19.34 -2.28 -0.69
N GLY A 45 -18.04 -2.10 -0.40
CA GLY A 45 -17.05 -1.63 -1.39
C GLY A 45 -17.33 -0.20 -1.88
N ASN A 46 -18.18 0.57 -1.20
CA ASN A 46 -18.54 1.95 -1.53
C ASN A 46 -17.47 2.94 -1.04
N ILE A 47 -16.24 2.72 -1.48
CA ILE A 47 -15.06 3.46 -1.03
C ILE A 47 -14.81 4.63 -1.99
N GLY A 48 -14.73 5.83 -1.44
CA GLY A 48 -14.31 7.03 -2.16
C GLY A 48 -12.79 7.18 -2.18
N VAL A 49 -12.30 8.16 -2.95
CA VAL A 49 -10.89 8.53 -2.96
C VAL A 49 -10.72 10.04 -2.78
N ILE A 50 -9.62 10.42 -2.13
CA ILE A 50 -9.19 11.80 -1.92
C ILE A 50 -8.20 12.14 -3.04
N LYS A 51 -8.58 13.11 -3.88
CA LYS A 51 -7.68 13.66 -4.91
C LYS A 51 -6.67 14.60 -4.25
N PRO A 52 -5.36 14.32 -4.27
CA PRO A 52 -4.38 15.20 -3.65
C PRO A 52 -4.20 16.47 -4.48
N ARG A 53 -3.77 17.56 -3.84
CA ARG A 53 -3.60 18.87 -4.51
C ARG A 53 -2.58 18.84 -5.64
N SER A 54 -1.56 17.97 -5.54
CA SER A 54 -0.53 17.78 -6.58
C SER A 54 -1.03 16.99 -7.79
N TYR A 55 -2.21 16.35 -7.72
CA TYR A 55 -2.72 15.52 -8.81
C TYR A 55 -3.08 16.35 -10.05
N ASN A 56 -2.26 16.21 -11.09
CA ASN A 56 -2.44 16.92 -12.36
C ASN A 56 -3.13 16.02 -13.38
N GLY A 57 -4.47 16.02 -13.35
CA GLY A 57 -5.29 15.23 -14.26
C GLY A 57 -6.71 15.01 -13.78
N ASP A 58 -7.37 14.00 -14.33
CA ASP A 58 -8.77 13.66 -14.06
C ASP A 58 -8.85 12.45 -13.10
N LEU A 59 -9.71 12.56 -12.10
CA LEU A 59 -10.01 11.48 -11.17
C LEU A 59 -11.52 11.50 -10.91
N SER A 60 -12.22 10.46 -11.35
CA SER A 60 -13.67 10.42 -11.34
C SER A 60 -14.19 9.03 -11.02
N ARG A 61 -15.33 8.97 -10.35
CA ARG A 61 -15.99 7.71 -10.02
C ARG A 61 -16.69 7.19 -11.27
N LEU A 62 -16.31 6.00 -11.73
CA LEU A 62 -16.96 5.35 -12.86
C LEU A 62 -18.26 4.66 -12.44
N ARG A 63 -18.20 3.92 -11.33
CA ARG A 63 -19.29 3.13 -10.77
C ARG A 63 -19.05 2.87 -9.29
N LEU A 64 -19.89 2.06 -8.66
CA LEU A 64 -19.74 1.69 -7.25
C LEU A 64 -18.36 1.04 -7.02
N GLY A 65 -17.57 1.61 -6.10
CA GLY A 65 -16.24 1.09 -5.76
C GLY A 65 -15.19 1.16 -6.86
N VAL A 66 -15.44 1.82 -8.00
CA VAL A 66 -14.47 1.91 -9.10
C VAL A 66 -14.25 3.35 -9.54
N TRP A 67 -12.97 3.75 -9.59
CA TRP A 67 -12.53 5.11 -9.91
C TRP A 67 -11.57 5.11 -11.10
N ALA A 68 -11.85 5.91 -12.12
CA ALA A 68 -10.92 6.15 -13.21
C ALA A 68 -10.01 7.33 -12.90
N GLY A 69 -8.71 7.12 -13.08
CA GLY A 69 -7.67 8.13 -12.96
C GLY A 69 -6.90 8.30 -14.27
N LYS A 70 -6.50 9.53 -14.55
CA LYS A 70 -5.60 9.89 -15.64
C LYS A 70 -4.73 11.08 -15.25
N THR A 71 -3.42 10.96 -15.37
CA THR A 71 -2.47 12.06 -15.15
C THR A 71 -1.90 12.58 -16.47
N LYS A 72 -1.38 13.82 -16.48
CA LYS A 72 -0.71 14.42 -17.65
C LYS A 72 0.79 14.16 -17.63
N SER A 73 1.46 14.28 -18.77
CA SER A 73 2.92 14.20 -18.80
C SER A 73 3.58 15.27 -17.90
N ASN A 74 4.74 14.93 -17.33
CA ASN A 74 5.47 15.74 -16.34
C ASN A 74 4.69 16.02 -15.04
N SER A 75 3.66 15.23 -14.73
CA SER A 75 3.02 15.28 -13.42
C SER A 75 4.03 14.91 -12.34
N LYS A 76 4.02 15.67 -11.25
CA LYS A 76 4.79 15.37 -10.04
C LYS A 76 4.17 14.21 -9.28
N ASP A 77 4.95 13.67 -8.35
CA ASP A 77 4.50 12.64 -7.43
C ASP A 77 3.21 13.08 -6.72
N SER A 78 2.26 12.15 -6.70
CA SER A 78 0.99 12.34 -6.02
C SER A 78 0.48 11.01 -5.51
N CYS A 79 -0.19 11.04 -4.36
CA CYS A 79 -0.75 9.85 -3.72
C CYS A 79 -2.24 10.05 -3.46
N ILE A 80 -3.05 9.32 -4.23
CA ILE A 80 -4.48 9.19 -4.04
C ILE A 80 -4.72 8.24 -2.88
N ILE A 81 -5.58 8.61 -1.93
CA ILE A 81 -5.83 7.83 -0.72
C ILE A 81 -7.34 7.56 -0.60
N SER A 82 -7.74 6.37 -0.16
CA SER A 82 -9.15 6.07 0.09
C SER A 82 -9.77 7.01 1.15
N THR A 83 -11.07 7.27 1.07
CA THR A 83 -11.77 8.09 2.06
C THR A 83 -12.06 7.35 3.36
N LEU A 84 -12.03 6.02 3.32
CA LEU A 84 -12.23 5.12 4.46
C LEU A 84 -11.01 4.19 4.58
N PRO A 85 -10.63 3.79 5.80
CA PRO A 85 -9.59 2.79 5.95
C PRO A 85 -10.13 1.43 5.55
N LEU A 86 -9.34 0.67 4.79
CA LEU A 86 -9.68 -0.71 4.48
C LEU A 86 -9.50 -1.60 5.72
N TYR A 87 -8.56 -1.23 6.60
CA TYR A 87 -8.39 -1.83 7.93
C TYR A 87 -8.61 -0.76 8.99
N SER A 88 -9.70 -0.87 9.77
CA SER A 88 -9.90 -0.10 10.98
C SER A 88 -9.49 -0.93 12.19
N VAL A 89 -8.65 -0.39 13.08
CA VAL A 89 -8.21 -1.13 14.28
C VAL A 89 -9.41 -1.52 15.15
N TYR A 90 -10.32 -0.57 15.38
CA TYR A 90 -11.49 -0.81 16.24
C TYR A 90 -12.51 -1.79 15.65
N ALA A 91 -12.59 -1.90 14.32
CA ALA A 91 -13.54 -2.81 13.68
C ALA A 91 -12.92 -4.17 13.35
N HIS A 92 -11.63 -4.21 13.04
CA HIS A 92 -11.00 -5.35 12.37
C HIS A 92 -9.79 -5.93 13.09
N SER A 93 -9.31 -5.31 14.18
CA SER A 93 -8.09 -5.81 14.81
C SER A 93 -8.27 -7.23 15.32
N PRO A 94 -7.38 -8.17 14.94
CA PRO A 94 -7.44 -9.54 15.44
C PRO A 94 -7.21 -9.64 16.96
N LEU A 95 -6.73 -8.57 17.61
CA LEU A 95 -6.62 -8.50 19.07
C LEU A 95 -7.97 -8.26 19.75
N GLN A 96 -8.95 -7.72 19.03
CA GLN A 96 -10.29 -7.44 19.52
C GLN A 96 -11.30 -8.48 19.02
N THR A 97 -11.17 -8.88 17.76
CA THR A 97 -12.12 -9.78 17.10
C THR A 97 -11.76 -11.25 17.23
N GLU A 98 -10.50 -11.56 17.57
CA GLU A 98 -9.90 -12.91 17.53
C GLU A 98 -9.93 -13.57 16.13
N ILE A 99 -10.35 -12.83 15.11
CA ILE A 99 -10.52 -13.29 13.73
C ILE A 99 -9.54 -12.50 12.87
N GLY A 100 -8.88 -13.18 11.93
CA GLY A 100 -8.00 -12.52 10.98
C GLY A 100 -8.76 -11.60 10.02
N LYS A 101 -8.13 -10.50 9.59
CA LYS A 101 -8.67 -9.60 8.57
C LYS A 101 -7.74 -9.56 7.37
N THR A 102 -8.29 -9.70 6.18
CA THR A 102 -7.59 -9.38 4.93
C THR A 102 -8.14 -8.07 4.36
N ILE A 103 -7.24 -7.20 3.92
CA ILE A 103 -7.56 -6.03 3.10
C ILE A 103 -6.91 -6.19 1.73
N TYR A 104 -7.59 -5.78 0.69
CA TYR A 104 -7.15 -5.94 -0.69
C TYR A 104 -7.85 -4.94 -1.59
N TYR A 105 -7.19 -4.54 -2.67
CA TYR A 105 -7.81 -3.84 -3.80
C TYR A 105 -6.96 -4.04 -5.05
N GLU A 106 -7.57 -3.78 -6.21
CA GLU A 106 -6.91 -3.89 -7.52
C GLU A 106 -6.78 -2.53 -8.19
N VAL A 107 -5.77 -2.40 -9.05
CA VAL A 107 -5.61 -1.31 -10.01
C VAL A 107 -5.45 -1.92 -11.40
N LYS A 108 -6.31 -1.52 -12.33
CA LYS A 108 -6.21 -1.89 -13.74
C LYS A 108 -5.50 -0.78 -14.51
N ILE A 109 -4.36 -1.10 -15.10
CA ILE A 109 -3.59 -0.16 -15.94
C ILE A 109 -4.20 -0.14 -17.33
N SER A 110 -4.42 1.05 -17.89
CA SER A 110 -4.98 1.21 -19.22
C SER A 110 -4.16 0.48 -20.27
N ASN A 111 -4.84 -0.13 -21.24
CA ASN A 111 -4.20 -0.72 -22.41
C ASN A 111 -3.60 0.33 -23.36
N ARG A 112 -3.83 1.62 -23.09
CA ARG A 112 -3.22 2.75 -23.80
C ARG A 112 -1.86 3.13 -23.25
N THR A 113 -1.50 2.68 -22.05
CA THR A 113 -0.18 2.92 -21.48
C THR A 113 0.88 2.28 -22.39
N ARG A 114 1.89 3.07 -22.75
CA ARG A 114 3.02 2.67 -23.60
C ARG A 114 4.30 3.00 -22.83
N GLY A 115 5.23 2.05 -22.78
CA GLY A 115 6.48 2.22 -22.04
C GLY A 115 6.32 1.94 -20.55
N GLU A 116 7.06 2.71 -19.75
CA GLU A 116 7.11 2.60 -18.29
C GLU A 116 5.75 2.91 -17.65
N VAL A 117 5.40 2.17 -16.60
CA VAL A 117 4.16 2.40 -15.85
C VAL A 117 4.49 3.22 -14.62
N THR A 118 4.11 4.49 -14.64
CA THR A 118 4.43 5.47 -13.59
C THR A 118 3.36 5.50 -12.49
N LEU A 119 3.06 4.31 -11.98
CA LEU A 119 2.03 4.07 -10.96
C LEU A 119 2.58 3.15 -9.88
N ALA A 120 2.27 3.48 -8.63
CA ALA A 120 2.51 2.66 -7.46
C ALA A 120 1.20 2.35 -6.76
N LEU A 121 1.11 1.21 -6.08
CA LEU A 121 -0.03 0.86 -5.24
C LEU A 121 0.46 0.30 -3.90
N GLY A 122 -0.28 0.62 -2.85
CA GLY A 122 0.14 0.33 -1.49
C GLY A 122 -0.92 0.63 -0.44
N PHE A 123 -0.45 0.69 0.81
CA PHE A 123 -1.24 1.08 1.96
C PHE A 123 -0.51 2.16 2.77
N VAL A 124 -1.28 3.07 3.37
CA VAL A 124 -0.77 4.15 4.21
C VAL A 124 -1.57 4.25 5.51
N ALA A 125 -0.87 4.53 6.60
CA ALA A 125 -1.42 5.09 7.82
C ALA A 125 -1.46 6.63 7.70
N GLN A 126 -2.45 7.26 8.31
CA GLN A 126 -2.62 8.72 8.25
C GLN A 126 -1.96 9.41 9.45
N PRO A 127 -1.54 10.68 9.29
CA PRO A 127 -1.50 11.45 8.06
C PRO A 127 -0.26 11.11 7.20
N TYR A 128 -0.40 11.12 5.87
CA TYR A 128 0.67 10.78 4.91
C TYR A 128 0.96 11.95 3.93
N PRO A 129 2.23 12.25 3.57
CA PRO A 129 2.54 13.33 2.64
C PRO A 129 2.09 12.98 1.22
N THR A 130 0.93 13.50 0.81
CA THR A 130 0.29 13.15 -0.48
C THR A 130 1.05 13.57 -1.75
N PHE A 131 2.21 14.22 -1.62
CA PHE A 131 3.15 14.53 -2.70
C PHE A 131 4.30 13.50 -2.80
N ARG A 132 4.18 12.36 -2.11
CA ARG A 132 5.14 11.24 -2.12
C ARG A 132 4.41 9.94 -2.49
N LEU A 133 5.04 9.03 -3.21
CA LEU A 133 4.48 7.71 -3.52
C LEU A 133 4.36 6.83 -2.25
N PRO A 134 3.42 5.87 -2.19
CA PRO A 134 3.29 4.96 -1.06
C PRO A 134 4.53 4.08 -0.90
N GLY A 135 4.89 3.80 0.35
CA GLY A 135 6.07 3.01 0.72
C GLY A 135 7.30 3.83 1.03
N TRP A 136 7.39 5.08 0.57
CA TRP A 136 8.60 5.88 0.77
C TRP A 136 8.77 6.45 2.18
N HIS A 137 7.67 6.77 2.84
CA HIS A 137 7.69 7.42 4.16
C HIS A 137 7.01 6.55 5.21
N ARG A 138 7.24 6.90 6.48
CA ARG A 138 6.74 6.15 7.63
C ARG A 138 5.22 5.88 7.60
N GLY A 139 4.85 4.71 8.11
CA GLY A 139 3.48 4.21 8.10
C GLY A 139 2.98 3.85 6.70
N SER A 140 3.86 3.48 5.76
CA SER A 140 3.41 3.10 4.41
C SER A 140 4.22 1.97 3.80
N LEU A 141 3.54 1.21 2.94
CA LEU A 141 4.17 0.26 2.05
C LEU A 141 3.63 0.44 0.63
N GLY A 142 4.41 0.08 -0.38
CA GLY A 142 3.98 0.14 -1.77
C GLY A 142 4.86 -0.69 -2.70
N VAL A 143 4.30 -1.00 -3.87
CA VAL A 143 5.03 -1.61 -4.99
C VAL A 143 4.96 -0.65 -6.18
N HIS A 144 6.11 -0.35 -6.77
CA HIS A 144 6.23 0.69 -7.81
C HIS A 144 6.34 0.04 -9.19
N GLY A 145 5.68 0.63 -10.17
CA GLY A 145 5.51 0.00 -11.49
C GLY A 145 6.67 0.19 -12.45
N ASP A 146 7.51 1.18 -12.21
CA ASP A 146 8.66 1.53 -13.04
C ASP A 146 9.86 0.62 -12.80
N ASP A 147 10.00 0.04 -11.61
CA ASP A 147 11.04 -0.95 -11.28
C ASP A 147 10.49 -2.31 -10.83
N GLY A 148 9.28 -2.37 -10.26
CA GLY A 148 8.71 -3.57 -9.64
C GLY A 148 9.20 -3.80 -8.21
N HIS A 149 9.88 -2.83 -7.60
CA HIS A 149 10.37 -2.93 -6.24
C HIS A 149 9.26 -2.77 -5.21
N LYS A 150 9.46 -3.37 -4.03
CA LYS A 150 8.68 -3.10 -2.82
C LYS A 150 9.40 -2.08 -1.94
N TYR A 151 8.62 -1.20 -1.35
CA TYR A 151 9.05 -0.13 -0.46
C TYR A 151 8.26 -0.23 0.84
N ILE A 152 8.94 -0.22 1.97
CA ILE A 152 8.32 -0.29 3.30
C ILE A 152 9.01 0.72 4.19
N ASN A 153 8.35 1.86 4.43
CA ASN A 153 8.94 3.00 5.12
C ASN A 153 10.35 3.36 4.58
N ASP A 154 10.55 3.30 3.26
CA ASP A 154 11.88 3.28 2.63
C ASP A 154 12.13 4.54 1.78
N LEU A 155 13.05 5.40 2.23
CA LEU A 155 13.43 6.63 1.54
C LEU A 155 14.35 6.42 0.33
N TRP A 156 14.79 5.19 0.08
CA TRP A 156 15.80 4.85 -0.90
C TRP A 156 15.21 4.18 -2.14
N GLY A 157 15.93 3.23 -2.73
CA GLY A 157 15.60 2.55 -3.97
C GLY A 157 14.72 1.31 -3.83
N GLY A 158 14.24 0.96 -2.63
CA GLY A 158 13.39 -0.20 -2.44
C GLY A 158 14.15 -1.52 -2.47
N LYS A 159 13.40 -2.62 -2.57
CA LYS A 159 13.92 -3.99 -2.70
C LYS A 159 13.27 -4.70 -3.87
N ASP A 160 14.04 -5.55 -4.55
CA ASP A 160 13.53 -6.45 -5.59
C ASP A 160 12.30 -7.22 -5.10
N PHE A 161 11.25 -7.27 -5.93
CA PHE A 161 10.03 -7.99 -5.56
C PHE A 161 9.33 -8.63 -6.76
N VAL A 162 8.86 -7.82 -7.71
CA VAL A 162 8.20 -8.28 -8.94
C VAL A 162 8.87 -7.63 -10.16
N GLY A 163 8.48 -8.05 -11.37
CA GLY A 163 8.88 -7.32 -12.56
C GLY A 163 8.12 -6.00 -12.72
N LYS A 164 8.69 -5.07 -13.50
CA LYS A 164 8.03 -3.83 -13.94
C LYS A 164 6.62 -4.07 -14.45
N PHE A 165 5.70 -3.18 -14.10
CA PHE A 165 4.31 -3.27 -14.55
C PHE A 165 4.20 -2.97 -16.05
N ARG A 166 3.09 -3.40 -16.63
CA ARG A 166 2.80 -3.27 -18.07
C ARG A 166 1.38 -2.79 -18.29
N GLY A 167 1.17 -2.08 -19.40
CA GLY A 167 -0.17 -1.69 -19.84
C GLY A 167 -1.09 -2.91 -20.01
N SER A 168 -2.37 -2.72 -19.70
CA SER A 168 -3.42 -3.75 -19.66
C SER A 168 -3.39 -4.72 -18.47
N GLN A 169 -2.37 -4.68 -17.61
CA GLN A 169 -2.34 -5.53 -16.42
C GLN A 169 -3.34 -5.03 -15.36
N THR A 170 -3.93 -5.98 -14.63
CA THR A 170 -4.63 -5.72 -13.37
C THR A 170 -3.75 -6.19 -12.24
N ILE A 171 -3.20 -5.23 -11.50
CA ILE A 171 -2.34 -5.48 -10.35
C ILE A 171 -3.15 -5.35 -9.08
N GLY A 172 -2.79 -6.07 -8.02
CA GLY A 172 -3.47 -5.95 -6.74
C GLY A 172 -2.52 -6.18 -5.59
N ILE A 173 -2.82 -5.58 -4.45
CA ILE A 173 -2.03 -5.69 -3.24
C ILE A 173 -2.95 -5.90 -2.04
N GLY A 174 -2.55 -6.78 -1.14
CA GLY A 174 -3.30 -7.04 0.07
C GLY A 174 -2.43 -7.31 1.28
N MET A 175 -3.02 -7.07 2.45
CA MET A 175 -2.42 -7.34 3.76
C MET A 175 -3.36 -8.23 4.56
N THR A 176 -2.81 -9.26 5.20
CA THR A 176 -3.53 -10.19 6.08
C THR A 176 -3.03 -10.02 7.50
N PHE A 177 -3.92 -9.66 8.43
CA PHE A 177 -3.66 -9.47 9.85
C PHE A 177 -4.22 -10.68 10.60
N THR A 178 -3.38 -11.40 11.34
CA THR A 178 -3.79 -12.58 12.12
C THR A 178 -3.29 -12.49 13.56
N PRO A 179 -4.02 -13.05 14.54
CA PRO A 179 -3.52 -13.14 15.91
C PRO A 179 -2.21 -13.95 15.93
N ARG A 180 -1.15 -13.38 16.49
CA ARG A 180 0.10 -14.10 16.74
C ARG A 180 -0.02 -14.78 18.10
N ASN A 181 -0.08 -16.10 18.12
CA ASN A 181 0.09 -16.84 19.37
C ASN A 181 1.58 -16.93 19.69
N SER A 182 2.07 -16.05 20.56
CA SER A 182 3.47 -16.02 21.03
C SER A 182 3.90 -17.30 21.76
N ASN A 183 2.96 -18.19 22.11
CA ASN A 183 3.22 -19.48 22.75
C ASN A 183 3.19 -20.68 21.77
N LYS A 184 2.94 -20.49 20.46
CA LYS A 184 3.07 -21.60 19.50
C LYS A 184 4.56 -21.86 19.21
N PRO A 185 5.03 -23.11 19.33
CA PRO A 185 6.39 -23.44 18.90
C PRO A 185 6.53 -23.15 17.40
N PRO A 186 7.73 -22.80 16.90
CA PRO A 186 7.99 -22.62 15.48
C PRO A 186 7.45 -23.83 14.71
N ALA A 187 6.64 -23.61 13.67
CA ALA A 187 6.16 -24.70 12.83
C ALA A 187 7.37 -25.37 12.17
N TYR A 188 7.53 -26.69 12.35
CA TYR A 188 8.71 -27.46 11.93
C TYR A 188 8.96 -27.48 10.41
N ASP A 189 7.99 -27.04 9.60
CA ASP A 189 8.09 -26.95 8.13
C ASP A 189 8.19 -25.51 7.60
N ALA A 190 8.07 -24.52 8.47
CA ALA A 190 8.46 -23.16 8.16
C ALA A 190 9.92 -23.03 8.60
N GLY A 191 10.81 -22.55 7.73
CA GLY A 191 12.15 -22.14 8.13
C GLY A 191 12.11 -21.25 9.37
N PRO A 192 13.24 -21.07 10.08
CA PRO A 192 13.25 -20.48 11.41
C PRO A 192 12.36 -19.23 11.45
N ALA A 193 11.36 -19.23 12.33
CA ALA A 193 10.46 -18.10 12.52
C ALA A 193 11.27 -16.94 13.10
N GLN A 194 11.95 -16.22 12.23
CA GLN A 194 12.85 -15.10 12.49
C GLN A 194 12.06 -13.79 12.45
N THR A 195 10.97 -13.69 13.21
CA THR A 195 10.27 -12.40 13.34
C THR A 195 10.77 -11.72 14.60
N THR A 196 11.46 -10.59 14.47
CA THR A 196 11.85 -9.73 15.62
C THR A 196 10.67 -8.92 16.19
N ALA A 197 9.49 -9.11 15.61
CA ALA A 197 8.26 -8.43 15.95
C ALA A 197 7.79 -8.70 17.38
N GLN A 198 7.71 -7.65 18.19
CA GLN A 198 7.14 -7.72 19.54
C GLN A 198 5.60 -7.60 19.55
N THR A 199 4.99 -7.28 18.41
CA THR A 199 3.55 -7.10 18.32
C THR A 199 2.81 -8.44 18.41
N PRO A 200 1.61 -8.52 18.99
CA PRO A 200 0.82 -9.75 19.03
C PRO A 200 0.04 -10.01 17.72
N ILE A 201 0.39 -9.33 16.62
CA ILE A 201 -0.27 -9.47 15.31
C ILE A 201 0.77 -9.90 14.28
N ASN A 202 0.45 -10.95 13.53
CA ASN A 202 1.19 -11.31 12.33
C ASN A 202 0.59 -10.60 11.10
N VAL A 203 1.45 -10.00 10.28
CA VAL A 203 1.06 -9.23 9.10
C VAL A 203 1.77 -9.77 7.86
N ASP A 204 1.01 -10.37 6.96
CA ASP A 204 1.51 -10.90 5.69
C ASP A 204 1.00 -10.05 4.53
N ILE A 205 1.89 -9.63 3.64
CA ILE A 205 1.57 -8.87 2.45
C ILE A 205 1.63 -9.81 1.25
N PHE A 206 0.70 -9.64 0.31
CA PHE A 206 0.71 -10.37 -0.95
C PHE A 206 0.41 -9.44 -2.13
N PHE A 207 0.91 -9.85 -3.29
CA PHE A 207 0.73 -9.12 -4.54
C PHE A 207 0.13 -10.03 -5.59
N THR A 208 -0.64 -9.46 -6.50
CA THR A 208 -1.31 -10.19 -7.57
C THR A 208 -1.14 -9.49 -8.91
N ILE A 209 -1.02 -10.28 -9.97
CA ILE A 209 -1.02 -9.80 -11.35
C ILE A 209 -2.03 -10.66 -12.13
N ASP A 210 -2.97 -10.00 -12.79
CA ASP A 210 -4.01 -10.61 -13.63
C ASP A 210 -4.75 -11.76 -12.93
N GLY A 211 -5.17 -11.51 -11.68
CA GLY A 211 -5.93 -12.45 -10.86
C GLY A 211 -5.12 -13.59 -10.24
N LYS A 212 -3.78 -13.56 -10.32
CA LYS A 212 -2.91 -14.58 -9.74
C LYS A 212 -1.94 -13.99 -8.73
N LYS A 213 -1.77 -14.65 -7.58
CA LYS A 213 -0.73 -14.29 -6.60
C LYS A 213 0.65 -14.38 -7.26
N ASN A 214 1.43 -13.31 -7.14
CA ASN A 214 2.75 -13.14 -7.76
C ASN A 214 3.74 -12.61 -6.73
N GLY A 215 3.84 -13.30 -5.60
CA GLY A 215 4.73 -12.94 -4.50
C GLY A 215 4.00 -12.46 -3.24
N GLY A 216 4.77 -12.31 -2.19
CA GLY A 216 4.35 -11.82 -0.89
C GLY A 216 5.53 -11.79 0.07
N TRP A 217 5.36 -11.12 1.20
CA TRP A 217 6.37 -11.04 2.25
C TRP A 217 5.72 -10.92 3.62
N ASN A 218 6.42 -11.35 4.65
CA ASN A 218 6.02 -11.06 6.02
C ASN A 218 6.50 -9.64 6.37
N LEU A 219 5.65 -8.82 7.00
CA LEU A 219 6.04 -7.45 7.35
C LEU A 219 7.30 -7.39 8.22
N HIS A 220 7.52 -8.43 9.03
CA HIS A 220 8.63 -8.52 9.97
C HIS A 220 9.67 -9.57 9.57
N GLU A 221 9.76 -9.92 8.28
CA GLU A 221 10.89 -10.69 7.79
C GLU A 221 12.21 -10.00 8.18
N GLU A 222 13.22 -10.76 8.61
CA GLU A 222 14.54 -10.23 8.95
C GLU A 222 15.12 -9.48 7.74
N GLY A 223 14.99 -8.16 7.80
CA GLY A 223 15.65 -7.22 6.92
C GLY A 223 17.12 -7.02 7.30
N ASP A 224 17.89 -6.36 6.44
CA ASP A 224 19.22 -5.93 6.83
C ASP A 224 19.06 -4.77 7.83
N SER A 225 19.27 -5.07 9.11
CA SER A 225 19.08 -4.16 10.25
C SER A 225 19.83 -2.83 10.17
N VAL A 226 20.74 -2.68 9.20
CA VAL A 226 21.50 -1.44 8.94
C VAL A 226 20.75 -0.51 7.98
N GLU A 227 20.00 -1.05 7.01
CA GLU A 227 19.36 -0.28 5.93
C GLU A 227 17.85 -0.12 6.14
N ASP A 228 17.21 -1.05 6.85
CA ASP A 228 15.76 -1.08 6.99
C ASP A 228 15.24 -0.19 8.12
N LEU A 229 14.36 0.74 7.78
CA LEU A 229 13.65 1.56 8.77
C LEU A 229 12.60 0.72 9.52
N PRO A 230 12.26 1.06 10.78
CA PRO A 230 11.21 0.38 11.51
C PRO A 230 9.89 0.39 10.73
N VAL A 231 9.16 -0.73 10.73
CA VAL A 231 7.87 -0.90 10.04
C VAL A 231 6.68 -0.23 10.75
N THR A 232 6.96 0.73 11.63
CA THR A 232 5.98 1.45 12.44
C THR A 232 4.84 2.00 11.58
N GLY A 233 3.61 1.79 12.07
CA GLY A 233 2.37 2.18 11.39
C GLY A 233 1.69 1.06 10.61
N LEU A 234 2.40 -0.01 10.25
CA LEU A 234 1.86 -1.11 9.41
C LEU A 234 1.49 -2.37 10.20
N GLU A 235 1.81 -2.39 11.49
CA GLU A 235 1.79 -3.59 12.36
C GLU A 235 0.39 -3.94 12.90
N GLY A 236 -0.68 -3.44 12.27
CA GLY A 236 -2.06 -3.65 12.71
C GLY A 236 -2.52 -2.74 13.86
N MET A 237 -1.71 -1.74 14.23
CA MET A 237 -2.00 -0.80 15.32
C MET A 237 -2.49 0.58 14.84
N HIS A 238 -2.62 0.78 13.53
CA HIS A 238 -3.11 2.02 12.91
C HIS A 238 -4.18 1.68 11.86
N ASP A 239 -5.08 2.63 11.61
CA ASP A 239 -6.02 2.50 10.50
C ASP A 239 -5.26 2.63 9.17
N LEU A 240 -5.49 1.68 8.25
CA LEU A 240 -4.78 1.62 6.97
C LEU A 240 -5.71 1.89 5.80
N TYR A 241 -5.26 2.77 4.93
CA TYR A 241 -5.97 3.25 3.76
C TYR A 241 -5.30 2.74 2.49
N ALA A 242 -6.10 2.46 1.46
CA ALA A 242 -5.55 2.19 0.14
C ALA A 242 -4.88 3.45 -0.39
N ALA A 243 -3.73 3.28 -1.04
CA ALA A 243 -2.93 4.36 -1.56
C ALA A 243 -2.44 4.05 -2.98
N VAL A 244 -2.79 4.91 -3.94
CA VAL A 244 -2.34 4.81 -5.33
C VAL A 244 -1.46 6.01 -5.64
N GLY A 245 -0.16 5.74 -5.81
CA GLY A 245 0.83 6.72 -6.21
C GLY A 245 0.86 6.87 -7.73
N THR A 246 1.00 8.10 -8.22
CA THR A 246 1.18 8.37 -9.65
C THR A 246 2.20 9.47 -9.85
N PHE A 247 2.98 9.34 -10.92
CA PHE A 247 3.88 10.37 -11.45
C PHE A 247 3.80 10.33 -12.97
N ASP A 248 4.25 11.38 -13.66
CA ASP A 248 4.16 11.50 -15.12
C ASP A 248 2.78 11.12 -15.69
N ASN A 249 2.70 10.47 -16.87
CA ASN A 249 1.45 10.13 -17.56
C ASN A 249 1.05 8.65 -17.36
N VAL A 250 -0.07 8.43 -16.69
CA VAL A 250 -0.70 7.11 -16.57
C VAL A 250 -2.23 7.21 -16.60
N GLU A 251 -2.90 6.20 -17.14
CA GLU A 251 -4.36 6.04 -17.16
C GLU A 251 -4.72 4.69 -16.52
N PHE A 252 -5.66 4.66 -15.58
CA PHE A 252 -5.94 3.49 -14.74
C PHE A 252 -7.35 3.49 -14.13
N GLU A 253 -7.77 2.34 -13.61
CA GLU A 253 -8.94 2.20 -12.74
C GLU A 253 -8.53 1.64 -11.37
N ILE A 254 -8.96 2.26 -10.28
CA ILE A 254 -8.86 1.71 -8.91
C ILE A 254 -10.15 0.93 -8.63
N ILE A 255 -10.03 -0.31 -8.15
CA ILE A 255 -11.14 -1.26 -8.01
C ILE A 255 -11.21 -1.73 -6.55
N PHE A 256 -12.14 -1.14 -5.80
CA PHE A 256 -12.53 -1.56 -4.44
C PHE A 256 -13.72 -2.52 -4.43
N ASN A 257 -14.54 -2.53 -5.50
CA ASN A 257 -15.70 -3.39 -5.58
C ASN A 257 -15.24 -4.85 -5.70
N GLU A 258 -15.41 -5.62 -4.62
CA GLU A 258 -14.94 -7.00 -4.55
C GLU A 258 -15.50 -7.86 -5.68
N SER A 259 -16.75 -7.64 -6.10
CA SER A 259 -17.39 -8.40 -7.18
C SER A 259 -16.65 -8.29 -8.51
N GLU A 260 -15.84 -7.26 -8.71
CA GLU A 260 -15.06 -7.01 -9.92
C GLU A 260 -13.59 -7.42 -9.82
N TRP A 261 -13.13 -7.88 -8.65
CA TRP A 261 -11.76 -8.36 -8.51
C TRP A 261 -11.52 -9.62 -9.34
N MET A 262 -10.35 -9.65 -9.98
CA MET A 262 -9.82 -10.82 -10.66
C MET A 262 -9.30 -11.87 -9.66
N TYR A 263 -8.72 -11.44 -8.54
CA TYR A 263 -8.30 -12.32 -7.45
C TYR A 263 -9.31 -12.33 -6.31
N ARG A 264 -9.48 -13.49 -5.67
CA ARG A 264 -10.34 -13.67 -4.49
C ARG A 264 -9.46 -14.08 -3.31
N PRO A 265 -9.04 -13.12 -2.46
CA PRO A 265 -8.14 -13.38 -1.34
C PRO A 265 -8.79 -14.21 -0.23
#